data_AF-A0A839XMY3-F1
#
_entry.id   AF-A0A839XMY3-F1
#
_cell.length_a   1.000
_cell.length_b   1.000
_cell.length_c   1.000
_cell.angle_alpha   90.00
_cell.angle_beta   90.00
_cell.angle_gamma   90.00
#
_symmetry.space_group_name_H-M   'P 1'
#
loop_
_entity.id
_entity.type
_entity.pdbx_description
1 polymer ?
#
loop_
_entity_poly.entity_id
_entity_poly.type
_entity_poly.pdbx_seq_one_letter_code
_entity_poly.pdbx_strand_id
1 'polypeptide(L)' 'MDSGSFFHPDGERGPARARREARAKAVCRACPVLELCREHALAVHEPYGVWGGLSESEREHIIRNEQRSLTVVM' A
#
# COMPACT_ATOMS: atom_id res chain seq x y z
N MET A 1 -15.95 1.74 -10.03
CA MET A 1 -15.28 1.91 -8.73
C MET A 1 -14.72 3.32 -8.68
N ASP A 2 -14.82 3.99 -7.55
CA ASP A 2 -14.39 5.39 -7.38
C ASP A 2 -13.00 5.47 -6.75
N SER A 3 -12.17 6.41 -7.21
CA SER A 3 -10.79 6.64 -6.74
C SER A 3 -10.70 6.87 -5.23
N GLY A 4 -11.71 7.49 -4.61
CA GLY A 4 -11.79 7.73 -3.16
C GLY A 4 -11.88 6.46 -2.31
N SER A 5 -12.00 5.28 -2.93
CA SER A 5 -11.90 4.00 -2.22
C SER A 5 -10.45 3.61 -1.94
N PHE A 6 -9.50 4.04 -2.77
CA PHE A 6 -8.08 3.68 -2.69
C PHE A 6 -7.21 4.78 -2.09
N PHE A 7 -7.58 6.04 -2.34
CA PHE A 7 -6.88 7.22 -1.83
C PHE A 7 -7.69 7.87 -0.71
N HIS A 8 -7.01 8.40 0.30
CA HIS A 8 -7.64 9.07 1.43
C HIS A 8 -7.89 10.55 1.10
N PRO A 9 -8.97 11.17 1.64
CA PRO A 9 -9.11 12.62 1.65
C PRO A 9 -8.14 13.26 2.67
N ASP A 10 -7.86 14.55 2.50
CA ASP A 10 -6.98 15.29 3.41
C ASP A 10 -7.45 15.17 4.86
N GLY A 11 -6.51 14.84 5.76
CA GLY A 11 -6.76 14.78 7.21
C GLY A 11 -7.44 13.52 7.74
N GLU A 12 -7.69 12.50 6.91
CA GLU A 12 -8.23 11.20 7.38
C GLU A 12 -7.26 10.51 8.35
N ARG A 13 -7.75 10.11 9.54
CA ARG A 13 -6.95 9.44 10.57
C ARG A 13 -7.72 8.36 11.32
N GLY A 14 -6.98 7.54 12.06
CA GLY A 14 -7.53 6.60 13.03
C GLY A 14 -8.49 5.57 12.42
N PRO A 15 -9.62 5.26 13.07
CA PRO A 15 -10.52 4.20 12.63
C PRO A 15 -11.12 4.40 11.22
N ALA A 16 -11.26 5.65 10.77
CA ALA A 16 -11.76 5.95 9.42
C ALA A 16 -10.78 5.44 8.35
N ARG A 17 -9.50 5.79 8.50
CA ARG A 17 -8.41 5.30 7.64
C ARG A 17 -8.36 3.77 7.61
N ALA A 18 -8.41 3.14 8.78
CA ALA A 18 -8.36 1.68 8.88
C ALA A 18 -9.52 0.99 8.12
N ARG A 19 -10.75 1.53 8.24
CA ARG A 19 -11.92 1.00 7.50
C ARG A 19 -11.78 1.17 6.00
N ARG A 20 -11.31 2.33 5.53
CA ARG A 20 -11.07 2.58 4.10
C ARG A 20 -10.02 1.63 3.55
N GLU A 21 -8.88 1.49 4.24
CA GLU A 21 -7.81 0.59 3.83
C GLU A 21 -8.30 -0.88 3.78
N ALA A 22 -9.06 -1.33 4.78
CA ALA A 22 -9.64 -2.67 4.78
C ALA A 22 -10.57 -2.90 3.57
N ARG A 23 -11.40 -1.90 3.23
CA ARG A 23 -12.29 -1.96 2.07
C ARG A 23 -11.50 -2.00 0.75
N ALA A 24 -10.45 -1.19 0.61
CA ALA A 24 -9.59 -1.19 -0.57
C ALA A 24 -8.86 -2.53 -0.74
N LYS A 25 -8.29 -3.06 0.34
CA LYS A 25 -7.62 -4.38 0.35
C LYS A 25 -8.57 -5.51 -0.01
N ALA A 26 -9.84 -5.43 0.39
CA ALA A 26 -10.86 -6.40 -0.02
C ALA A 26 -11.04 -6.44 -1.54
N VAL A 27 -10.99 -5.28 -2.20
CA VAL A 27 -11.00 -5.20 -3.67
C VAL A 27 -9.73 -5.79 -4.26
N CYS A 28 -8.55 -5.43 -3.73
CA CYS A 28 -7.28 -5.96 -4.23
C CYS A 28 -7.25 -7.49 -4.25
N ARG A 29 -7.81 -8.18 -3.24
CA ARG A 29 -7.82 -9.65 -3.14
C ARG A 29 -8.47 -10.38 -4.30
N ALA A 30 -9.35 -9.72 -5.06
CA ALA A 30 -9.98 -10.29 -6.25
C ALA A 30 -9.28 -9.84 -7.56
N CYS A 31 -8.23 -9.03 -7.48
CA CYS A 31 -7.56 -8.46 -8.64
C CYS A 31 -6.59 -9.49 -9.27
N PRO A 32 -6.70 -9.81 -10.57
CA PRO A 32 -5.82 -10.79 -11.22
C PRO A 32 -4.37 -10.31 -11.38
N VAL A 33 -4.12 -9.01 -11.26
CA VAL A 33 -2.79 -8.38 -11.39
C VAL A 33 -2.26 -7.88 -10.04
N LEU A 34 -2.73 -8.46 -8.94
CA LEU A 34 -2.40 -8.03 -7.58
C LEU A 34 -0.88 -7.98 -7.35
N GLU A 35 -0.15 -9.03 -7.73
CA GLU A 35 1.30 -9.10 -7.54
C GLU A 35 2.04 -8.06 -8.40
N LEU A 36 1.72 -7.94 -9.69
CA LEU A 36 2.32 -6.92 -10.57
C LEU A 36 2.08 -5.49 -10.05
N CYS A 37 0.86 -5.22 -9.56
CA CYS A 37 0.51 -3.93 -8.96
C CYS A 37 1.31 -3.66 -7.68
N ARG A 38 1.55 -4.69 -6.85
CA ARG A 38 2.36 -4.59 -5.63
C ARG A 38 3.82 -4.29 -5.97
N GLU A 39 4.40 -5.05 -6.89
CA GLU A 39 5.79 -4.88 -7.32
C GLU A 39 6.03 -3.47 -7.86
N HIS A 40 5.13 -2.99 -8.73
CA HIS A 40 5.22 -1.63 -9.25
C HIS A 40 5.17 -0.58 -8.12
N ALA A 41 4.19 -0.68 -7.21
CA ALA A 41 4.02 0.28 -6.14
C ALA A 41 5.21 0.31 -5.16
N LEU A 42 5.86 -0.84 -4.93
CA LEU A 42 7.11 -0.92 -4.16
C LEU A 42 8.26 -0.30 -4.93
N ALA A 43 8.44 -0.63 -6.21
CA ALA A 43 9.56 -0.15 -7.03
C ALA A 43 9.59 1.39 -7.17
N VAL A 44 8.42 2.03 -7.28
CA VAL A 44 8.33 3.50 -7.43
C VAL A 44 8.14 4.24 -6.11
N HIS A 45 8.12 3.51 -4.97
CA HIS A 45 7.78 4.05 -3.64
C HIS A 45 6.50 4.89 -3.67
N GLU A 46 5.42 4.34 -4.22
CA GLU A 46 4.15 5.05 -4.40
C GLU A 46 3.66 5.63 -3.05
N PRO A 47 3.55 6.97 -2.91
CA PRO A 47 3.44 7.63 -1.62
C PRO A 47 2.08 7.49 -0.95
N TYR A 48 1.01 7.18 -1.70
CA TYR A 48 -0.35 7.26 -1.14
C TYR A 48 -1.20 6.04 -1.45
N GLY A 49 -2.22 5.85 -0.61
CA GLY A 49 -3.31 4.91 -0.88
C GLY A 49 -2.95 3.42 -0.78
N VAL A 50 -3.88 2.57 -1.21
CA VAL A 50 -3.73 1.11 -1.19
C VAL A 50 -3.40 0.59 -2.59
N TRP A 51 -2.30 -0.14 -2.71
CA TRP A 51 -1.79 -0.71 -3.96
C TRP A 51 -1.36 -2.16 -3.74
N GLY A 52 -1.72 -3.07 -4.65
CA GLY A 52 -1.31 -4.48 -4.55
C GLY A 52 -1.71 -5.16 -3.23
N GLY A 53 -2.78 -4.71 -2.59
CA GLY A 53 -3.23 -5.19 -1.27
C GLY A 53 -2.46 -4.62 -0.07
N LEU A 54 -1.58 -3.64 -0.26
CA LEU A 54 -0.79 -3.00 0.79
C LEU A 54 -1.22 -1.55 0.99
N SER A 55 -1.32 -1.11 2.24
CA SER A 55 -1.40 0.30 2.60
C SER A 55 -0.03 0.98 2.47
N GLU A 56 -0.04 2.30 2.45
CA GLU A 56 1.14 3.16 2.52
C GLU A 56 2.11 2.72 3.63
N SER A 57 1.62 2.59 4.86
CA SER A 57 2.45 2.23 6.02
C SER A 57 3.04 0.82 5.93
N GLU A 58 2.32 -0.13 5.30
CA GLU A 58 2.83 -1.48 5.05
C GLU A 58 3.93 -1.47 3.98
N ARG A 59 3.75 -0.70 2.88
CA ARG A 59 4.78 -0.54 1.85
C ARG A 59 6.03 0.09 2.44
N GLU A 60 5.90 1.15 3.23
CA GLU A 60 7.04 1.76 3.92
C GLU A 60 7.78 0.77 4.83
N HIS A 61 7.06 -0.11 5.53
CA HIS A 61 7.69 -1.10 6.38
C HIS A 61 8.54 -2.09 5.56
N ILE A 62 8.03 -2.55 4.41
CA ILE A 62 8.76 -3.42 3.49
C ILE A 62 10.01 -2.71 2.95
N ILE A 63 9.85 -1.52 2.39
CA ILE A 63 10.95 -0.73 1.80
C ILE A 63 12.06 -0.50 2.83
N ARG A 64 11.71 -0.09 4.06
CA ARG A 64 12.70 0.11 5.13
C ARG A 64 13.40 -1.19 5.51
N ASN A 65 12.69 -2.31 5.50
CA ASN A 65 13.28 -3.61 5.85
C ASN A 65 14.22 -4.13 4.75
N GLU A 66 13.86 -3.94 3.48
CA GLU A 66 14.72 -4.25 2.33
C GLU A 66 16.00 -3.41 2.35
N GLN A 67 15.88 -2.09 2.59
CA GLN A 67 17.02 -1.20 2.73
C GLN A 67 17.95 -1.63 3.87
N ARG A 68 17.40 -1.98 5.04
CA ARG A 68 18.18 -2.50 6.17
C ARG A 68 18.89 -3.81 5.81
N SER A 69 18.23 -4.71 5.09
CA SER A 69 18.85 -5.96 4.65
C SER A 69 20.02 -5.72 3.70
N LEU A 70 19.92 -4.74 2.79
CA LEU A 70 21.01 -4.37 1.90
C LEU A 70 22.20 -3.77 2.66
N THR A 71 21.93 -2.94 3.68
CA THR A 71 22.99 -2.35 4.51
C THR A 71 23.74 -3.37 5.35
N VAL A 72 23.11 -4.48 5.76
CA VAL A 72 23.74 -5.52 6.61
C VAL A 72 24.62 -6.49 5.81
N VAL A 73 24.41 -6.59 4.49
CA VAL A 73 25.10 -7.54 3.61
C VAL A 73 26.29 -6.88 2.85
N MET A 74 26.42 -5.56 2.91
CA MET A 74 27.56 -4.79 2.37
C MET A 74 28.66 -4.58 3.42
#